data_AF-A0A380FGF4-F1
#
_entry.id   AF-A0A380FGF4-F1
#
_cell.length_a   1.000
_cell.length_b   1.000
_cell.length_c   1.000
_cell.angle_alpha   90.00
_cell.angle_beta   90.00
_cell.angle_gamma   90.00
#
_symmetry.space_group_name_H-M   'P 1'
#
loop_
_entity.id
_entity.type
_entity.pdbx_description
1 polymer ?
#
loop_
_entity_poly.entity_id
_entity_poly.type
_entity_poly.pdbx_seq_one_letter_code
_entity_poly.pdbx_strand_id
1 'polypeptide(L)' 'MAIDNVNGVDVDMNPAMSLYVTVENAMEMERLFNGLKSGGAILMPKTSMPPFREFAWVQDQFGV' A
#
# COMPACT_ATOMS: atom_id res chain seq x y z
N MET A 1 7.33 2.43 -6.74
CA MET A 1 8.32 3.24 -6.00
C MET A 1 9.68 2.97 -6.64
N ALA A 2 10.52 3.98 -6.82
CA ALA A 2 11.89 3.80 -7.28
C ALA A 2 12.82 4.51 -6.30
N ILE A 3 13.84 3.81 -5.85
CA ILE A 3 14.88 4.34 -4.97
C ILE A 3 16.17 4.31 -5.77
N ASP A 4 16.76 5.49 -5.99
CA ASP A 4 18.05 5.60 -6.66
C ASP A 4 19.16 5.23 -5.68
N ASN A 5 19.60 3.97 -5.74
CA ASN A 5 20.60 3.43 -4.82
C ASN A 5 22.04 3.64 -5.34
N VAL A 6 22.41 4.89 -5.64
CA VAL A 6 23.72 5.24 -6.21
C VAL A 6 24.88 4.89 -5.26
N ASN A 7 24.64 4.92 -3.95
CA ASN A 7 25.64 4.66 -2.92
C ASN A 7 25.78 3.17 -2.54
N GLY A 8 24.95 2.29 -3.11
CA GLY A 8 25.00 0.84 -2.89
C GLY A 8 24.54 0.39 -1.50
N VAL A 9 23.82 1.25 -0.77
CA VAL A 9 23.23 0.91 0.53
C VAL A 9 21.87 0.30 0.29
N ASP A 10 21.69 -0.97 0.65
CA ASP A 10 20.38 -1.59 0.58
C ASP A 10 19.40 -0.88 1.51
N VAL A 11 18.27 -0.44 0.93
CA VAL A 11 17.17 0.19 1.65
C VAL A 11 16.02 -0.80 1.70
N ASP A 12 15.79 -1.36 2.88
CA ASP A 12 14.68 -2.27 3.09
C ASP A 12 13.34 -1.56 2.91
N MET A 13 12.46 -2.16 2.11
CA MET A 13 11.08 -1.70 1.98
C MET A 13 10.38 -1.87 3.32
N ASN A 14 9.82 -0.77 3.82
CA ASN A 14 9.15 -0.75 5.10
C ASN A 14 8.03 0.29 5.11
N PRO A 15 7.08 0.20 6.06
CA PRO A 15 5.93 1.10 6.11
C PRO A 15 6.26 2.58 6.35
N ALA A 16 7.50 2.96 6.68
CA ALA A 16 7.85 4.37 6.86
C ALA A 16 7.82 5.16 5.54
N MET A 17 7.96 4.47 4.40
CA MET A 17 7.74 5.06 3.07
C MET A 17 6.69 4.22 2.33
N SER A 18 5.62 4.85 1.87
CA SER A 18 4.53 4.17 1.18
C SER A 18 3.96 5.01 0.04
N LEU A 19 3.31 4.35 -0.91
CA LEU A 19 2.53 5.04 -1.94
C LEU A 19 1.13 5.34 -1.41
N TYR A 20 0.73 6.61 -1.47
CA TYR A 20 -0.63 7.00 -1.18
C TYR A 20 -1.44 7.08 -2.47
N VAL A 21 -2.49 6.29 -2.58
CA VAL A 21 -3.38 6.26 -3.75
C VAL A 21 -4.74 6.79 -3.33
N THR A 22 -5.15 7.91 -3.92
CA THR A 22 -6.53 8.40 -3.80
C THR A 22 -7.41 7.56 -4.71
N VAL A 23 -8.36 6.85 -4.12
CA VAL A 23 -9.28 5.95 -4.84
C VAL A 23 -10.59 6.69 -5.11
N GLU A 24 -11.10 6.61 -6.34
CA GLU A 24 -12.27 7.40 -6.75
C GLU A 24 -13.59 6.74 -6.33
N ASN A 25 -13.64 5.41 -6.29
CA ASN A 25 -14.87 4.66 -6.05
C ASN A 25 -14.64 3.31 -5.36
N ALA A 26 -15.73 2.74 -4.82
CA ALA A 26 -15.68 1.50 -4.04
C ALA A 26 -15.25 0.26 -4.86
N MET A 27 -15.56 0.23 -6.16
CA MET A 27 -15.16 -0.89 -7.03
C MET A 27 -13.63 -0.89 -7.24
N GLU A 28 -13.06 0.29 -7.44
CA GLU A 28 -11.61 0.45 -7.53
C GLU A 28 -10.92 0.09 -6.21
N MET A 29 -11.50 0.48 -5.07
CA MET A 29 -11.00 0.11 -3.74
C MET A 29 -10.94 -1.41 -3.56
N GLU A 30 -12.00 -2.13 -3.92
CA GLU A 30 -12.02 -3.59 -3.88
C GLU A 30 -10.98 -4.23 -4.82
N ARG A 31 -10.86 -3.73 -6.05
CA ARG A 31 -9.88 -4.25 -7.02
C ARG A 31 -8.46 -4.09 -6.52
N LEU A 32 -8.10 -2.88 -6.06
CA LEU A 32 -6.76 -2.57 -5.55
C LEU A 32 -6.47 -3.36 -4.28
N PHE A 33 -7.38 -3.34 -3.29
CA PHE A 33 -7.19 -4.04 -2.03
C PHE A 33 -7.01 -5.56 -2.21
N ASN A 34 -7.86 -6.19 -3.02
CA ASN A 34 -7.77 -7.63 -3.27
C ASN A 34 -6.53 -8.01 -4.10
N GLY A 35 -6.13 -7.16 -5.06
CA GLY A 35 -4.92 -7.37 -5.85
C GLY A 35 -3.65 -7.21 -5.03
N LEU A 36 -3.52 -6.12 -4.26
CA LEU A 36 -2.31 -5.80 -3.51
C LEU A 36 -2.11 -6.71 -2.30
N LYS A 37 -3.19 -7.18 -1.65
CA LYS A 37 -3.05 -8.10 -0.50
C LYS A 37 -2.63 -9.51 -0.92
N SER A 38 -2.76 -9.85 -2.20
CA SER A 38 -2.43 -11.18 -2.71
C SER A 38 -0.92 -11.41 -2.65
N GLY A 39 -0.48 -12.37 -1.84
CA GLY A 39 0.94 -12.67 -1.65
C GLY A 39 1.70 -11.64 -0.81
N GLY A 40 1.01 -10.65 -0.25
CA GLY A 40 1.55 -9.62 0.63
C GLY A 40 1.01 -9.72 2.06
N ALA A 41 0.99 -8.61 2.77
CA ALA A 41 0.51 -8.51 4.15
C ALA A 41 -0.49 -7.35 4.33
N ILE A 42 -1.49 -7.56 5.17
CA ILE A 42 -2.43 -6.51 5.55
C ILE A 42 -1.88 -5.82 6.80
N LEU A 43 -1.43 -4.57 6.65
CA LEU A 43 -0.93 -3.75 7.76
C LEU A 43 -2.09 -3.11 8.52
N MET A 44 -3.08 -2.62 7.76
CA MET A 44 -4.35 -2.14 8.27
C MET A 44 -5.48 -2.66 7.38
N PRO A 45 -6.44 -3.43 7.92
CA PRO A 45 -7.56 -3.93 7.14
C PRO A 45 -8.41 -2.76 6.64
N LYS A 46 -9.13 -2.99 5.54
CA LYS A 46 -10.04 -1.98 5.00
C LYS A 46 -11.09 -1.60 6.04
N THR A 47 -11.06 -0.34 6.46
CA THR A 47 -11.88 0.19 7.55
C THR A 47 -12.41 1.57 7.17
N SER A 48 -13.54 1.98 7.76
CA SER A 48 -14.01 3.36 7.63
C SER A 48 -13.24 4.26 8.59
N MET A 49 -12.60 5.30 8.06
CA MET A 49 -11.69 6.16 8.83
C MET A 49 -11.90 7.63 8.45
N PRO A 50 -12.79 8.36 9.15
CA PRO A 50 -13.01 9.78 8.90
C PRO A 50 -11.68 10.56 8.93
N PRO A 51 -11.41 11.45 7.95
CA PRO A 51 -12.33 11.98 6.94
C PRO A 51 -12.54 11.09 5.69
N PHE A 52 -11.84 9.97 5.58
CA PHE A 52 -12.00 9.03 4.46
C PHE A 52 -13.22 8.13 4.65
N ARG A 53 -13.93 7.86 3.55
CA ARG A 53 -15.02 6.87 3.55
C ARG A 53 -14.49 5.48 3.91
N GLU A 54 -13.41 5.07 3.26
CA GLU A 54 -12.71 3.79 3.44
C GLU A 54 -11.21 4.05 3.32
N PHE A 55 -10.41 3.38 4.15
CA PHE A 55 -8.95 3.39 4.11
C PHE A 55 -8.42 1.99 4.35
N ALA A 56 -7.35 1.61 3.66
CA ALA A 56 -6.66 0.35 3.85
C ALA A 56 -5.15 0.57 3.70
N TRP A 57 -4.36 -0.20 4.44
CA TRP A 57 -2.91 -0.20 4.31
C TRP A 57 -2.44 -1.63 4.10
N VAL A 58 -1.81 -1.86 2.96
CA VAL A 58 -1.39 -3.18 2.50
C VAL A 58 0.06 -3.07 2.09
N GLN A 59 0.84 -4.08 2.45
CA GLN A 59 2.13 -4.35 1.87
C GLN A 59 1.95 -5.37 0.74
N ASP A 60 2.42 -5.09 -0.46
CA ASP A 60 2.30 -6.00 -1.59
C ASP A 60 3.32 -7.17 -1.53
N GLN A 61 3.25 -8.08 -2.51
CA GLN A 61 4.15 -9.24 -2.60
C GLN A 61 5.63 -8.87 -2.80
N PHE A 62 5.94 -7.64 -3.16
CA PHE A 62 7.30 -7.12 -3.36
C PHE A 62 7.81 -6.37 -2.12
N GLY A 63 6.99 -6.26 -1.07
CA GLY A 63 7.33 -5.60 0.19
C GLY A 63 7.02 -4.11 0.23
N VAL A 64 6.40 -3.54 -0.81
CA VAL A 64 6.04 -2.11 -0.88
C VAL A 64 4.75 -1.82 -0.11
#